data_AF-A0A137R0G2-F1
#
_entry.id   AF-A0A137R0G2-F1
#
_cell.length_a   1.000
_cell.length_b   1.000
_cell.length_c   1.000
_cell.angle_alpha   90.00
_cell.angle_beta   90.00
_cell.angle_gamma   90.00
#
_symmetry.space_group_name_H-M   'P 1'
#
loop_
_entity.id
_entity.type
_entity.pdbx_description
1 polymer ?
#
loop_
_entity_poly.entity_id
_entity_poly.type
_entity_poly.pdbx_seq_one_letter_code
_entity_poly.pdbx_strand_id
1 'polypeptide(L)'
;MKILKEETPEYIMLYIDNIPLRGPPTQYELPNGSYETLEENPGIHHFVFEHMNSVNHMLQHIKYIRGIFSGPKMIICTNKITIVGFDCFYRG
;
A
#
# COMPACT_ATOMS: atom_id res chain seq x y z
N MET A 1 -4.58 6.70 -18.27
CA MET A 1 -4.08 5.84 -17.18
C MET A 1 -4.23 4.35 -17.53
N LYS A 2 -3.65 3.89 -18.66
CA LYS A 2 -3.57 2.47 -19.05
C LYS A 2 -2.22 1.84 -18.71
N ILE A 3 -1.21 2.66 -18.44
CA ILE A 3 0.21 2.28 -18.34
C ILE A 3 0.50 1.51 -17.04
N LEU A 4 -0.21 1.82 -15.94
CA LEU A 4 0.04 1.21 -14.62
C LEU A 4 -0.56 -0.20 -14.45
N LYS A 5 -1.46 -0.63 -15.33
CA LYS A 5 -2.22 -1.88 -15.15
C LYS A 5 -1.34 -3.12 -15.42
N GLU A 6 -0.28 -2.97 -16.20
CA GLU A 6 0.53 -4.11 -16.68
C GLU A 6 1.66 -4.50 -15.71
N GLU A 7 2.03 -3.65 -14.75
CA GLU A 7 3.20 -3.91 -13.89
C GLU A 7 2.90 -4.65 -12.57
N THR A 8 1.73 -4.42 -11.94
CA THR A 8 1.40 -5.10 -10.66
C THR A 8 -0.11 -5.13 -10.38
N PRO A 9 -0.89 -5.93 -11.14
CA PRO A 9 -2.35 -5.95 -11.04
C PRO A 9 -2.87 -6.48 -9.68
N GLU A 10 -2.05 -7.22 -8.95
CA GLU A 10 -2.41 -7.87 -7.68
C GLU A 10 -2.62 -6.85 -6.54
N TYR A 11 -1.88 -5.75 -6.57
CA TYR A 11 -1.85 -4.76 -5.48
C TYR A 11 -2.50 -3.43 -5.85
N ILE A 12 -2.77 -3.20 -7.14
CA ILE A 12 -3.19 -1.89 -7.67
C ILE A 12 -4.58 -1.99 -8.29
N MET A 13 -5.54 -1.20 -7.77
CA MET A 13 -6.85 -1.02 -8.40
C MET A 13 -6.96 0.40 -8.97
N LEU A 14 -6.91 0.56 -10.29
CA LEU A 14 -6.92 1.89 -10.91
C LEU A 14 -8.33 2.49 -10.96
N TYR A 15 -8.52 3.61 -10.25
CA TYR A 15 -9.66 4.52 -10.43
C TYR A 15 -9.15 5.84 -11.01
N ILE A 16 -9.95 6.53 -11.83
CA ILE A 16 -9.54 7.65 -12.71
C ILE A 16 -8.39 8.51 -12.15
N ASP A 17 -8.49 8.98 -10.91
CA ASP A 17 -7.46 9.80 -10.25
C ASP A 17 -6.89 9.18 -8.95
N ASN A 18 -7.36 8.00 -8.54
CA ASN A 18 -6.98 7.35 -7.28
C ASN A 18 -6.30 6.00 -7.54
N ILE A 19 -5.18 5.78 -6.85
CA ILE A 19 -4.40 4.55 -6.91
C ILE A 19 -4.40 3.94 -5.50
N PRO A 20 -5.45 3.20 -5.11
CA PRO A 20 -5.40 2.34 -3.95
C PRO A 20 -4.33 1.27 -4.14
N LEU A 21 -3.51 1.13 -3.09
CA LEU A 21 -2.47 0.14 -3.01
C LEU A 21 -2.74 -0.73 -1.79
N ARG A 22 -2.99 -2.03 -2.01
CA ARG A 22 -3.18 -2.97 -0.91
C ARG A 22 -1.82 -3.37 -0.32
N GLY A 23 -1.73 -3.42 1.02
CA GLY A 23 -0.62 -4.06 1.70
C GLY A 23 -0.65 -5.60 1.59
N PRO A 24 0.26 -6.30 2.27
CA PRO A 24 0.24 -7.76 2.33
C PRO A 24 -1.09 -8.29 2.89
N PRO A 25 -1.46 -9.54 2.53
CA PRO A 25 -2.74 -10.14 2.93
C PRO A 25 -2.83 -10.43 4.44
N THR A 26 -1.69 -10.50 5.13
CA THR A 26 -1.59 -10.76 6.57
C THR A 26 -0.81 -9.65 7.25
N GLN A 27 -0.96 -9.52 8.57
CA GLN A 27 -0.13 -8.62 9.37
C GLN A 27 0.97 -9.38 10.10
N TYR A 28 1.14 -10.67 9.81
CA TYR A 28 2.07 -11.57 10.49
C TYR A 28 1.80 -11.62 12.00
N GLU A 29 0.54 -11.87 12.37
CA GLU A 29 0.11 -12.02 13.75
C GLU A 29 0.81 -13.21 14.44
N LEU A 30 1.37 -12.96 15.63
CA LEU A 30 2.01 -13.96 16.47
C LEU A 30 1.04 -14.48 17.55
N PRO A 31 1.27 -15.69 18.12
CA PRO A 31 0.37 -16.27 19.13
C PRO A 31 0.19 -15.44 20.41
N ASN A 32 1.13 -14.53 20.70
CA ASN A 32 1.09 -13.61 21.84
C ASN A 32 0.27 -12.33 21.55
N GLY A 33 -0.30 -12.19 20.35
CA GLY A 33 -1.08 -11.02 19.92
C GLY A 33 -0.24 -9.85 19.41
N SER A 34 1.10 -9.99 19.31
CA SER A 34 1.96 -9.03 18.61
C SER A 34 2.09 -9.38 17.13
N TYR A 35 2.90 -8.60 16.40
CA TYR A 35 3.19 -8.84 14.99
C TYR A 35 4.67 -9.13 14.79
N GLU A 36 5.04 -9.80 13.70
CA GLU A 36 6.44 -9.91 13.30
C GLU A 36 7.06 -8.52 13.05
N THR A 37 8.30 -8.36 13.48
CA THR A 37 9.13 -7.18 13.27
C THR A 37 10.35 -7.54 12.43
N LEU A 38 10.97 -6.56 11.78
CA LEU A 38 12.24 -6.80 11.08
C LEU A 38 13.34 -7.20 12.08
N GLU A 39 14.15 -8.19 11.73
CA GLU A 39 15.27 -8.63 12.58
C GLU A 39 16.30 -7.50 12.79
N GLU A 40 16.58 -6.77 11.72
CA GLU A 40 17.56 -5.66 11.71
C GLU A 40 17.00 -4.37 12.35
N ASN A 41 15.68 -4.24 12.41
CA ASN A 41 15.00 -3.10 13.02
C ASN A 41 13.69 -3.53 13.71
N PRO A 42 13.78 -4.01 14.96
CA PRO A 42 12.61 -4.51 15.71
C PRO A 42 11.54 -3.44 15.99
N GLY A 43 11.81 -2.16 15.74
CA GLY A 43 10.82 -1.09 15.86
C GLY A 43 9.82 -1.02 14.70
N ILE A 44 10.03 -1.78 13.63
CA ILE A 44 9.19 -1.78 12.43
C ILE A 44 8.53 -3.15 12.27
N HIS A 45 7.19 -3.16 12.17
CA HIS A 45 6.46 -4.37 11.80
C HIS A 45 6.75 -4.77 10.35
N HIS A 46 6.91 -6.07 10.12
CA HIS A 46 7.30 -6.62 8.82
C HIS A 46 6.32 -6.21 7.71
N PHE A 47 5.01 -6.30 7.96
CA PHE A 47 3.98 -5.92 6.99
C PHE A 47 3.97 -4.43 6.63
N VAL A 48 4.41 -3.55 7.55
CA VAL A 48 4.52 -2.10 7.29
C VAL A 48 5.68 -1.86 6.34
N PHE A 49 6.81 -2.52 6.56
CA PHE A 49 7.98 -2.41 5.70
C PHE A 49 7.67 -2.89 4.28
N GLU A 50 7.03 -4.06 4.15
CA GLU A 50 6.61 -4.60 2.86
C GLU A 50 5.67 -3.64 2.12
N HIS A 51 4.64 -3.11 2.80
CA HIS A 51 3.74 -2.13 2.20
C HIS A 51 4.49 -0.87 1.74
N MET A 52 5.44 -0.37 2.53
CA MET A 52 6.25 0.79 2.15
C MET A 52 7.16 0.53 0.95
N ASN A 53 7.62 -0.71 0.74
CA ASN A 53 8.35 -1.08 -0.47
C ASN A 53 7.44 -1.00 -1.71
N SER A 54 6.20 -1.49 -1.61
CA SER A 54 5.20 -1.34 -2.68
C SER A 54 4.86 0.12 -2.95
N VAL A 55 4.68 0.93 -1.90
CA VAL A 55 4.44 2.39 -2.03
C VAL A 55 5.60 3.06 -2.73
N ASN A 56 6.84 2.80 -2.31
CA ASN A 56 8.03 3.39 -2.93
C ASN A 56 8.13 2.99 -4.41
N HIS A 57 7.95 1.70 -4.73
CA HIS A 57 7.97 1.22 -6.11
C HIS A 57 6.96 1.98 -6.98
N MET A 58 5.72 2.11 -6.50
CA MET A 58 4.65 2.84 -7.19
C MET A 58 5.00 4.33 -7.35
N LEU A 59 5.51 4.99 -6.30
CA LEU A 59 5.92 6.40 -6.35
C LEU A 59 7.06 6.62 -7.35
N GLN A 60 8.04 5.73 -7.43
CA GLN A 60 9.12 5.81 -8.42
C GLN A 60 8.59 5.63 -9.85
N HIS A 61 7.65 4.71 -10.07
CA HIS A 61 7.03 4.53 -11.39
C HIS A 61 6.27 5.80 -11.81
N ILE A 62 5.45 6.36 -10.92
CA ILE A 62 4.69 7.58 -11.21
C ILE A 62 5.63 8.75 -11.50
N LYS A 63 6.73 8.87 -10.75
CA LYS A 63 7.79 9.83 -11.01
C LYS A 63 8.42 9.61 -12.41
N TYR A 64 8.68 8.37 -12.81
CA TYR A 64 9.26 8.02 -14.11
C TYR A 64 8.36 8.48 -15.27
N ILE A 65 7.04 8.28 -15.17
CA ILE A 65 6.08 8.76 -16.17
C ILE A 65 5.73 10.25 -16.03
N ARG A 66 6.48 11.00 -15.20
CA ARG A 66 6.28 12.44 -14.89
C ARG A 66 4.90 12.75 -14.30
N GLY A 67 4.28 11.77 -13.66
CA GLY A 67 3.05 11.95 -12.90
C GLY A 67 3.31 12.64 -11.56
N ILE A 68 2.23 13.17 -10.97
CA ILE A 68 2.28 13.93 -9.71
C ILE A 68 1.26 13.33 -8.74
N PHE A 69 1.64 13.20 -7.48
CA PHE A 69 0.73 12.92 -6.38
C PHE A 69 0.54 14.14 -5.48
N SER A 70 -0.65 14.24 -4.91
CA SER A 70 -0.90 15.16 -3.81
C SER A 70 -0.48 14.49 -2.51
N GLY A 71 0.72 14.80 -2.02
CA GLY A 71 1.21 14.34 -0.71
C GLY A 71 0.22 14.59 0.44
N PRO A 72 -0.39 15.79 0.56
CA PRO A 72 -1.38 16.07 1.62
C PRO A 72 -2.66 15.22 1.56
N LYS A 73 -2.98 14.61 0.41
CA LYS A 73 -4.16 13.75 0.24
C LYS A 73 -3.82 12.26 0.34
N MET A 74 -2.55 11.94 0.52
CA MET A 74 -2.07 10.56 0.53
C MET A 74 -2.38 9.92 1.89
N ILE A 75 -3.01 8.75 1.84
CA ILE A 75 -3.32 7.94 3.03
C ILE A 75 -2.48 6.67 2.93
N ILE A 76 -1.60 6.44 3.90
CA ILE A 76 -0.65 5.31 3.93
C ILE A 76 -0.83 4.55 5.25
N CYS A 77 -0.64 3.22 5.22
CA CYS A 77 -0.66 2.37 6.42
C CYS A 77 -1.95 2.49 7.25
N THR A 78 -3.10 2.59 6.60
CA THR A 78 -4.41 2.57 7.28
C THR A 78 -5.05 1.20 7.18
N ASN A 79 -5.79 0.80 8.22
CA ASN A 79 -6.59 -0.42 8.23
C ASN A 79 -7.88 -0.30 7.40
N LYS A 80 -8.33 0.94 7.16
CA LYS A 80 -9.55 1.29 6.43
C LYS A 80 -9.32 2.51 5.55
N ILE A 81 -9.78 2.44 4.31
CA ILE A 81 -9.82 3.58 3.38
C ILE A 81 -11.17 3.61 2.66
N THR A 82 -11.70 4.81 2.42
CA THR A 82 -12.91 4.98 1.61
C THR A 82 -12.50 5.29 0.17
N ILE A 83 -12.80 4.40 -0.77
CA ILE A 83 -12.48 4.52 -2.19
C ILE A 83 -13.78 4.68 -2.96
N VAL A 84 -14.01 5.85 -3.57
CA VAL A 84 -15.21 6.14 -4.38
C VAL A 84 -16.52 5.86 -3.61
N GLY A 85 -16.55 6.16 -2.31
CA GLY A 85 -17.71 5.94 -1.44
C GLY A 85 -17.85 4.52 -0.88
N PHE A 86 -16.93 3.60 -1.22
CA PHE A 86 -16.88 2.26 -0.64
C PHE A 86 -15.84 2.17 0.46
N ASP A 87 -16.23 1.65 1.61
CA ASP A 87 -15.30 1.37 2.70
C ASP A 87 -14.56 0.06 2.42
N CYS A 88 -13.24 0.16 2.30
CA CYS A 88 -12.35 -0.97 2.06
C CYS A 88 -11.50 -1.23 3.29
N PHE A 89 -11.49 -2.48 3.76
CA PHE A 89 -10.66 -2.93 4.87
C PHE A 89 -9.51 -3.80 4.37
N TYR A 90 -8.43 -3.88 5.15
CA TYR A 90 -7.27 -4.71 4.76
C TYR A 90 -7.63 -6.19 4.56
N ARG A 91 -8.66 -6.69 5.26
CA ARG A 91 -9.13 -8.09 5.18
C ARG A 91 -10.02 -8.38 3.97
N GLY A 92 -10.50 -7.37 3.24
CA GLY A 92 -11.52 -7.49 2.20
C GLY A 92 -12.65 -6.52 2.43
#